data_AF-A0A5M3MX00-F1
#
_entry.id   AF-A0A5M3MX00-F1
#
_cell.length_a   1.000
_cell.length_b   1.000
_cell.length_c   1.000
_cell.angle_alpha   90.00
_cell.angle_beta   90.00
_cell.angle_gamma   90.00
#
_symmetry.space_group_name_H-M   'P 1'
#
loop_
_entity.id
_entity.type
_entity.pdbx_description
1 polymer ?
#
loop_
_entity_poly.entity_id
_entity_poly.type
_entity_poly.pdbx_seq_one_letter_code
_entity_poly.pdbx_strand_id
1 'polypeptide(L)'
;MPHVKPVLLTLLCAQLAEPQEHPTQEEKEKSWYNLDAHRKKQLEFGGGLLAGITALDAGYVAYKEDGRHKEDKKAHVWALSKWLRDAQARRQAYYNGQTQGPVAWIYTEGNNIPQNAIPGGQETYNREGRQILYICRAYYEGGMFVGKASSVFRPSAIVGFMHEEIHLDKYEILVGDQNAVRWVNVEGELDLQHLGARPVEGGKEPHGTPIYIAKAYHNNAEHPGKASTHYGDGCYIPFGNNEVRLRVSHLARQY
;
A
#
# COMPACT_ATOMS: atom_id res chain seq x y z
N MET A 1 66.70 13.32 33.88
CA MET A 1 65.72 12.46 34.57
C MET A 1 64.49 13.29 34.88
N PRO A 2 63.39 13.18 34.12
CA PRO A 2 62.13 13.81 34.48
C PRO A 2 61.22 12.84 35.25
N HIS A 3 60.53 13.40 36.24
CA HIS A 3 59.52 12.76 37.07
C HIS A 3 58.35 12.19 36.25
N VAL A 4 57.91 10.99 36.63
CA VAL A 4 56.75 10.27 36.11
C VAL A 4 55.45 10.96 36.53
N LYS A 5 54.52 11.16 35.57
CA LYS A 5 53.12 11.56 35.81
C LYS A 5 52.29 10.32 36.18
N PRO A 6 51.28 10.40 37.07
CA PRO A 6 50.22 9.42 37.09
C PRO A 6 49.18 9.78 36.02
N VAL A 7 49.05 8.95 34.99
CA VAL A 7 47.89 8.98 34.09
C VAL A 7 46.77 8.23 34.80
N LEU A 8 45.74 9.00 35.17
CA LEU A 8 44.49 8.53 35.72
C LEU A 8 43.86 7.54 34.72
N LEU A 9 43.64 6.31 35.19
CA LEU A 9 42.94 5.24 34.50
C LEU A 9 41.49 5.68 34.25
N THR A 10 41.20 6.28 33.10
CA THR A 10 39.81 6.47 32.66
C THR A 10 39.27 5.09 32.34
N LEU A 11 38.45 4.55 33.25
CA LEU A 11 37.62 3.39 32.97
C LEU A 11 36.89 3.63 31.65
N LEU A 12 37.16 2.77 30.68
CA LEU A 12 36.32 2.57 29.52
C LEU A 12 34.96 2.07 30.06
N CYS A 13 34.04 2.99 30.36
CA CYS A 13 32.62 2.68 30.28
C CYS A 13 32.32 2.47 28.80
N ALA A 14 32.60 1.25 28.31
CA ALA A 14 31.84 0.74 27.19
C ALA A 14 30.39 0.73 27.67
N GLN A 15 29.62 1.75 27.31
CA GLN A 15 28.18 1.62 27.24
C GLN A 15 27.94 0.34 26.44
N LEU A 16 27.53 -0.71 27.13
CA LEU A 16 26.96 -1.88 26.50
C LEU A 16 25.77 -1.34 25.73
N ALA A 17 25.96 -1.03 24.44
CA ALA A 17 24.85 -0.84 23.55
C ALA A 17 24.06 -2.14 23.66
N GLU A 18 22.87 -2.08 24.25
CA GLU A 18 21.95 -3.20 24.20
C GLU A 18 21.89 -3.64 22.74
N PRO A 19 22.11 -4.93 22.42
CA PRO A 19 22.08 -5.39 21.05
C PRO A 19 20.78 -4.89 20.43
N GLN A 20 20.86 -4.15 19.33
CA GLN A 20 19.64 -3.74 18.64
C GLN A 20 18.89 -5.02 18.24
N GLU A 21 17.76 -5.27 18.89
CA GLU A 21 16.94 -6.44 18.68
C GLU A 21 16.17 -6.27 17.37
N HIS A 22 16.80 -6.71 16.28
CA HIS A 22 16.19 -6.74 14.96
C HIS A 22 15.38 -8.01 14.77
N PRO A 23 14.21 -7.95 14.09
CA PRO A 23 13.46 -9.15 13.78
C PRO A 23 14.20 -10.03 12.78
N THR A 24 14.16 -11.33 12.99
CA THR A 24 14.68 -12.34 12.06
C THR A 24 13.87 -12.37 10.76
N GLN A 25 14.39 -13.03 9.72
CA GLN A 25 13.64 -13.16 8.45
C GLN A 25 12.33 -13.93 8.61
N GLU A 26 12.31 -14.99 9.42
CA GLU A 26 11.10 -15.74 9.71
C GLU A 26 10.07 -14.89 10.46
N GLU A 27 10.50 -14.11 11.45
CA GLU A 27 9.61 -13.22 12.20
C GLU A 27 8.98 -12.17 11.30
N LYS A 28 9.73 -11.55 10.39
CA LYS A 28 9.23 -10.54 9.45
C LYS A 28 8.10 -11.05 8.54
N GLU A 29 7.93 -12.37 8.41
CA GLU A 29 6.83 -12.98 7.67
C GLU A 29 5.59 -13.25 8.54
N LYS A 30 5.70 -13.21 9.86
CA LYS A 30 4.59 -13.44 10.80
C LYS A 30 3.73 -12.18 10.95
N SER A 31 2.46 -12.40 11.28
CA SER A 31 1.60 -11.35 11.83
C SER A 31 2.11 -10.92 13.20
N TRP A 32 1.98 -9.64 13.53
CA TRP A 32 2.32 -9.11 14.86
C TRP A 32 1.62 -9.91 15.97
N TYR A 33 0.35 -10.28 15.78
CA TYR A 33 -0.42 -11.05 16.77
C TYR A 33 0.12 -12.48 17.00
N ASN A 34 0.92 -13.02 16.08
CA ASN A 34 1.48 -14.37 16.16
C ASN A 34 2.89 -14.38 16.78
N LEU A 35 3.43 -13.23 17.18
CA LEU A 35 4.66 -13.15 17.97
C LEU A 35 4.34 -13.35 19.45
N ASP A 36 5.24 -14.05 20.16
CA ASP A 36 5.09 -14.21 21.61
C ASP A 36 5.26 -12.85 22.34
N ALA A 37 4.64 -12.74 23.51
CA ALA A 37 4.58 -11.48 24.25
C ALA A 37 5.96 -10.95 24.68
N HIS A 38 6.91 -11.85 24.98
CA HIS A 38 8.26 -11.45 25.35
C HIS A 38 9.01 -10.88 24.13
N ARG A 39 8.86 -11.52 22.97
CA ARG A 39 9.47 -11.06 21.73
C ARG A 39 8.91 -9.74 21.23
N LYS A 40 7.59 -9.53 21.32
CA LYS A 40 6.97 -8.22 21.05
C LYS A 40 7.61 -7.11 21.88
N LYS A 41 7.79 -7.34 23.18
CA LYS A 41 8.42 -6.38 24.10
C LYS A 41 9.87 -6.08 23.69
N GLN A 42 10.66 -7.09 23.32
CA GLN A 42 12.02 -6.90 22.82
C GLN A 42 12.06 -6.03 21.56
N LEU A 43 11.17 -6.28 20.59
CA LEU A 43 11.12 -5.52 19.34
C LEU A 43 10.62 -4.08 19.54
N GLU A 44 9.79 -3.83 20.56
CA GLU A 44 9.37 -2.49 20.94
C GLU A 44 10.53 -1.67 21.50
N PHE A 45 11.23 -2.18 22.52
CA PHE A 45 12.28 -1.44 23.21
C PHE A 45 13.62 -1.45 22.46
N GLY A 46 13.94 -2.54 21.74
CA GLY A 46 15.19 -2.73 21.02
C GLY A 46 15.26 -2.07 19.63
N GLY A 47 14.26 -1.24 19.28
CA GLY A 47 14.25 -0.44 18.05
C GLY A 47 13.61 -1.12 16.82
N GLY A 48 13.25 -2.41 16.89
CA GLY A 48 12.66 -3.14 15.77
C GLY A 48 11.31 -2.61 15.28
N LEU A 49 10.45 -2.12 16.19
CA LEU A 49 9.17 -1.48 15.85
C LEU A 49 9.31 0.06 15.84
N LEU A 50 10.01 0.62 16.82
CA LEU A 50 10.12 2.07 17.03
C LEU A 50 10.94 2.79 15.96
N ALA A 51 11.97 2.16 15.38
CA ALA A 51 12.66 2.70 14.21
C ALA A 51 11.78 2.66 12.94
N GLY A 52 10.80 1.75 12.89
CA GLY A 52 9.80 1.70 11.83
C GLY A 52 8.77 2.84 11.96
N ILE A 53 8.32 3.17 13.17
CA ILE A 53 7.34 4.25 13.43
C ILE A 53 7.86 5.62 12.98
N THR A 54 9.15 5.92 13.14
CA THR A 54 9.71 7.22 12.76
C THR A 54 9.94 7.40 11.25
N ALA A 55 9.96 6.30 10.47
CA ALA A 55 10.15 6.31 9.02
C ALA A 55 8.83 6.28 8.21
N LEU A 56 7.69 6.16 8.91
CA LEU A 56 6.37 6.32 8.34
C LEU A 56 6.04 7.82 8.37
N ASP A 57 6.29 8.51 7.25
CA ASP A 57 5.93 9.92 7.06
C ASP A 57 4.55 10.22 7.65
N ALA A 58 4.41 11.41 8.23
CA ALA A 58 3.25 11.91 8.96
C ALA A 58 1.89 11.73 8.27
N GLY A 59 1.85 11.43 6.96
CA GLY A 59 0.64 11.15 6.20
C GLY A 59 -0.02 9.79 6.45
N TYR A 60 0.69 8.78 6.98
CA TYR A 60 0.11 7.45 7.21
C TYR A 60 -0.60 7.29 8.56
N VAL A 61 -0.42 8.26 9.48
CA VAL A 61 -0.89 8.19 10.86
C VAL A 61 -1.77 9.40 11.19
N ALA A 62 -2.73 9.73 10.33
CA ALA A 62 -3.84 10.59 10.73
C ALA A 62 -4.91 9.76 11.44
N TYR A 63 -4.66 9.38 12.71
CA TYR A 63 -5.68 8.75 13.55
C TYR A 63 -6.39 9.82 14.39
N LYS A 64 -7.71 9.95 14.24
CA LYS A 64 -8.54 10.59 15.27
C LYS A 64 -8.31 9.84 16.59
N GLU A 65 -7.98 10.56 17.65
CA GLU A 65 -7.72 10.02 18.98
C GLU A 65 -9.01 9.44 19.59
N ASP A 66 -9.40 8.24 19.14
CA ASP A 66 -10.28 7.36 19.88
C ASP A 66 -9.45 6.21 20.44
N GLY A 67 -9.77 5.76 21.65
CA GLY A 67 -9.02 4.79 22.48
C GLY A 67 -8.83 3.37 21.92
N ARG A 68 -8.86 3.20 20.59
CA ARG A 68 -8.50 1.96 19.89
C ARG A 68 -7.09 1.52 20.27
N HIS A 69 -6.96 0.22 20.54
CA HIS A 69 -5.87 -0.38 21.31
C HIS A 69 -4.48 -0.07 20.72
N LYS A 70 -3.53 0.36 21.57
CA LYS A 70 -2.12 0.59 21.19
C LYS A 70 -1.51 -0.58 20.41
N GLU A 71 -1.97 -1.79 20.69
CA GLU A 71 -1.51 -3.02 20.05
C GLU A 71 -1.87 -3.11 18.56
N ASP A 72 -3.05 -2.62 18.16
CA ASP A 72 -3.48 -2.63 16.75
C ASP A 72 -2.63 -1.68 15.92
N LYS A 73 -2.26 -0.52 16.49
CA LYS A 73 -1.31 0.41 15.85
C LYS A 73 0.03 -0.28 15.58
N LYS A 74 0.55 -1.03 16.55
CA LYS A 74 1.80 -1.80 16.37
C LYS A 74 1.65 -2.85 15.29
N ALA A 75 0.52 -3.57 15.27
CA ALA A 75 0.23 -4.56 14.23
C ALA A 75 0.18 -3.93 12.83
N HIS A 76 -0.45 -2.77 12.68
CA HIS A 76 -0.51 -2.08 11.39
C HIS A 76 0.85 -1.55 10.94
N VAL A 77 1.66 -0.98 11.85
CA VAL A 77 3.04 -0.55 11.55
C VAL A 77 3.88 -1.74 11.11
N TRP A 78 3.81 -2.85 11.82
CA TRP A 78 4.51 -4.09 11.50
C TRP A 78 4.17 -4.61 10.09
N ALA A 79 2.87 -4.71 9.79
CA ALA A 79 2.40 -5.15 8.48
C ALA A 79 2.73 -4.15 7.35
N LEU A 80 2.73 -2.84 7.64
CA LEU A 80 3.18 -1.82 6.69
C LEU A 80 4.67 -1.95 6.38
N SER A 81 5.53 -2.16 7.39
CA SER A 81 6.97 -2.41 7.18
C SER A 81 7.21 -3.66 6.34
N LYS A 82 6.42 -4.72 6.56
CA LYS A 82 6.45 -5.92 5.71
C LYS A 82 6.10 -5.57 4.26
N TRP A 83 4.97 -4.89 4.03
CA TRP A 83 4.57 -4.53 2.67
C TRP A 83 5.62 -3.64 1.98
N LEU A 84 6.18 -2.63 2.65
CA LEU A 84 7.20 -1.76 2.07
C LEU A 84 8.42 -2.55 1.59
N ARG A 85 8.92 -3.47 2.43
CA ARG A 85 10.02 -4.38 2.06
C ARG A 85 9.66 -5.23 0.84
N ASP A 86 8.48 -5.84 0.84
CA ASP A 86 8.03 -6.72 -0.25
C ASP A 86 7.81 -5.92 -1.55
N ALA A 87 7.32 -4.68 -1.45
CA ALA A 87 7.10 -3.77 -2.58
C ALA A 87 8.42 -3.28 -3.20
N GLN A 88 9.41 -2.98 -2.36
CA GLN A 88 10.77 -2.66 -2.81
C GLN A 88 11.43 -3.87 -3.50
N ALA A 89 11.26 -5.07 -2.97
CA ALA A 89 11.77 -6.29 -3.60
C ALA A 89 11.10 -6.54 -4.97
N ARG A 90 9.78 -6.36 -5.08
CA ARG A 90 9.06 -6.44 -6.37
C ARG A 90 9.58 -5.41 -7.37
N ARG A 91 9.80 -4.16 -6.94
CA ARG A 91 10.39 -3.11 -7.77
C ARG A 91 11.78 -3.49 -8.28
N GLN A 92 12.65 -4.00 -7.41
CA GLN A 92 13.99 -4.43 -7.83
C GLN A 92 13.93 -5.58 -8.83
N ALA A 93 13.10 -6.59 -8.57
CA ALA A 93 12.88 -7.70 -9.50
C ALA A 93 12.42 -7.22 -10.88
N TYR A 94 11.52 -6.23 -10.95
CA TYR A 94 11.08 -5.65 -12.22
C TYR A 94 12.21 -4.99 -13.00
N TYR A 95 13.00 -4.12 -12.36
CA TYR A 95 14.12 -3.45 -13.04
C TYR A 95 15.26 -4.39 -13.41
N ASN A 96 15.36 -5.55 -12.74
CA ASN A 96 16.30 -6.62 -13.09
C ASN A 96 15.75 -7.58 -14.16
N GLY A 97 14.54 -7.37 -14.69
CA GLY A 97 13.92 -8.26 -15.68
C GLY A 97 13.44 -9.60 -15.12
N GLN A 98 13.20 -9.69 -13.81
CA GLN A 98 12.81 -10.91 -13.09
C GLN A 98 11.30 -10.99 -12.79
N THR A 99 10.48 -10.13 -13.40
CA THR A 99 9.02 -10.19 -13.24
C THR A 99 8.38 -11.27 -14.09
N GLN A 100 7.35 -11.89 -13.53
CA GLN A 100 6.51 -12.86 -14.24
C GLN A 100 5.27 -12.16 -14.78
N GLY A 101 4.97 -12.39 -16.06
CA GLY A 101 3.76 -11.89 -16.70
C GLY A 101 3.88 -10.48 -17.31
N PRO A 102 2.83 -10.03 -17.99
CA PRO A 102 2.86 -8.83 -18.82
C PRO A 102 2.64 -7.52 -18.04
N VAL A 103 2.28 -7.62 -16.75
CA VAL A 103 2.08 -6.47 -15.85
C VAL A 103 2.71 -6.72 -14.48
N ALA A 104 3.10 -5.65 -13.81
CA ALA A 104 3.73 -5.69 -12.49
C ALA A 104 3.27 -4.52 -11.62
N TRP A 105 3.33 -4.71 -10.30
CA TRP A 105 3.12 -3.66 -9.31
C TRP A 105 4.46 -3.08 -8.90
N ILE A 106 4.64 -1.77 -9.08
CA ILE A 106 5.91 -1.08 -8.81
C ILE A 106 5.74 -0.06 -7.71
N TYR A 107 6.52 -0.24 -6.65
CA TYR A 107 6.60 0.71 -5.55
C TYR A 107 7.09 2.08 -6.02
N THR A 108 6.38 3.14 -5.64
CA THR A 108 6.77 4.52 -5.87
C THR A 108 6.34 5.40 -4.69
N GLU A 109 6.85 6.63 -4.68
CA GLU A 109 6.56 7.61 -3.65
C GLU A 109 6.27 8.98 -4.25
N GLY A 110 5.41 9.75 -3.58
CA GLY A 110 4.98 11.07 -4.03
C GLY A 110 4.47 11.05 -5.47
N ASN A 111 4.81 12.07 -6.24
CA ASN A 111 4.29 12.29 -7.59
C ASN A 111 5.03 11.54 -8.71
N ASN A 112 5.85 10.55 -8.38
CA ASN A 112 6.62 9.79 -9.35
C ASN A 112 5.76 8.68 -9.99
N ILE A 113 5.23 8.96 -11.18
CA ILE A 113 4.49 8.00 -12.01
C ILE A 113 5.46 7.42 -13.06
N PRO A 114 5.74 6.11 -13.06
CA PRO A 114 6.58 5.45 -14.07
C PRO A 114 6.01 5.59 -15.48
N GLN A 115 6.88 5.70 -16.48
CA GLN A 115 6.50 5.95 -17.89
C GLN A 115 5.56 4.88 -18.48
N ASN A 116 5.66 3.63 -18.02
CA ASN A 116 4.83 2.52 -18.50
C ASN A 116 3.70 2.16 -17.54
N ALA A 117 3.28 3.11 -16.69
CA ALA A 117 2.08 2.97 -15.87
C ALA A 117 0.83 2.81 -16.76
N ILE A 118 -0.05 1.89 -16.38
CA ILE A 118 -1.26 1.58 -17.15
C ILE A 118 -2.34 2.62 -16.80
N PRO A 119 -2.85 3.39 -17.79
CA PRO A 119 -3.97 4.29 -17.58
C PRO A 119 -5.22 3.52 -17.16
N GLY A 120 -5.83 3.92 -16.05
CA GLY A 120 -7.09 3.35 -15.57
C GLY A 120 -8.31 4.24 -15.85
N GLY A 121 -8.08 5.52 -16.10
CA GLY A 121 -9.12 6.50 -16.33
C GLY A 121 -8.58 7.83 -16.80
N GLN A 122 -9.48 8.76 -17.07
CA GLN A 122 -9.13 10.10 -17.49
C GLN A 122 -10.20 11.07 -17.00
N GLU A 123 -9.75 12.11 -16.31
CA GLU A 123 -10.57 13.24 -15.90
C GLU A 123 -10.30 14.42 -16.83
N THR A 124 -11.36 15.15 -17.17
CA THR A 124 -11.23 16.39 -17.94
C THR A 124 -11.58 17.53 -17.02
N TYR A 125 -10.57 18.26 -16.54
CA TYR A 125 -10.81 19.51 -15.83
C TYR A 125 -11.05 20.63 -16.84
N ASN A 126 -11.96 21.53 -16.48
CA ASN A 126 -12.27 22.68 -17.30
C ASN A 126 -11.02 23.57 -17.40
N ARG A 127 -10.62 23.93 -18.63
CA ARG A 127 -9.52 24.84 -19.02
C ARG A 127 -8.07 24.35 -18.84
N GLU A 128 -7.77 23.33 -18.03
CA GLU A 128 -6.38 22.90 -17.74
C GLU A 128 -5.93 21.64 -18.50
N GLY A 129 -6.84 20.97 -19.20
CA GLY A 129 -6.53 19.84 -20.07
C GLY A 129 -7.00 18.49 -19.52
N ARG A 130 -6.49 17.41 -20.11
CA ARG A 130 -6.84 16.03 -19.75
C ARG A 130 -5.87 15.53 -18.68
N GLN A 131 -6.40 15.05 -17.57
CA GLN A 131 -5.63 14.41 -16.51
C GLN A 131 -5.80 12.89 -16.60
N ILE A 132 -4.69 12.18 -16.75
CA ILE A 132 -4.69 10.72 -16.71
C ILE A 132 -4.76 10.25 -15.25
N LEU A 133 -5.64 9.30 -14.99
CA LEU A 133 -5.71 8.57 -13.72
C LEU A 133 -5.09 7.19 -13.93
N TYR A 134 -4.07 6.87 -13.15
CA TYR A 134 -3.38 5.58 -13.19
C TYR A 134 -3.91 4.64 -12.12
N ILE A 135 -3.78 3.35 -12.36
CA ILE A 135 -4.19 2.31 -11.41
C ILE A 135 -3.10 2.19 -10.35
N CYS A 136 -3.45 2.50 -9.10
CA CYS A 136 -2.58 2.27 -7.96
C CYS A 136 -3.19 1.26 -6.99
N ARG A 137 -2.34 0.75 -6.12
CA ARG A 137 -2.76 0.11 -4.87
C ARG A 137 -1.89 0.59 -3.73
N ALA A 138 -2.42 0.55 -2.52
CA ALA A 138 -1.65 0.86 -1.34
C ALA A 138 -2.14 0.03 -0.16
N TYR A 139 -1.22 -0.26 0.77
CA TYR A 139 -1.61 -0.76 2.06
C TYR A 139 -2.46 0.31 2.78
N TYR A 140 -3.38 -0.10 3.64
CA TYR A 140 -4.06 0.77 4.61
C TYR A 140 -4.79 -0.11 5.62
N GLU A 141 -4.70 0.19 6.92
CA GLU A 141 -5.39 -0.55 8.01
C GLU A 141 -5.46 -2.09 7.84
N GLY A 142 -4.37 -2.74 7.44
CA GLY A 142 -4.29 -4.21 7.32
C GLY A 142 -4.74 -4.78 5.98
N GLY A 143 -5.30 -3.95 5.10
CA GLY A 143 -5.69 -4.31 3.74
C GLY A 143 -4.73 -3.79 2.68
N MET A 144 -4.96 -4.21 1.44
CA MET A 144 -4.32 -3.72 0.22
C MET A 144 -5.42 -3.26 -0.73
N PHE A 145 -5.56 -1.95 -0.91
CA PHE A 145 -6.69 -1.34 -1.60
C PHE A 145 -6.27 -0.75 -2.95
N VAL A 146 -7.13 -0.93 -3.96
CA VAL A 146 -6.96 -0.35 -5.29
C VAL A 146 -7.61 1.03 -5.35
N GLY A 147 -6.99 1.94 -6.09
CA GLY A 147 -7.53 3.27 -6.31
C GLY A 147 -6.87 3.95 -7.51
N LYS A 148 -6.84 5.29 -7.44
CA LYS A 148 -6.36 6.16 -8.51
C LYS A 148 -5.08 6.90 -8.08
N ALA A 149 -4.14 7.04 -9.00
CA ALA A 149 -2.96 7.88 -8.82
C ALA A 149 -2.80 8.88 -9.96
N SER A 150 -2.17 10.02 -9.67
CA SER A 150 -1.84 11.05 -10.66
C SER A 150 -0.64 11.85 -10.21
N SER A 151 0.19 12.28 -11.18
CA SER A 151 1.35 13.13 -10.91
C SER A 151 0.98 14.55 -10.45
N VAL A 152 -0.28 14.96 -10.60
CA VAL A 152 -0.76 16.27 -10.12
C VAL A 152 -1.41 16.21 -8.73
N PHE A 153 -1.80 15.02 -8.25
CA PHE A 153 -2.33 14.86 -6.90
C PHE A 153 -1.24 15.07 -5.85
N ARG A 154 -1.63 15.59 -4.68
CA ARG A 154 -0.79 15.81 -3.49
C ARG A 154 -1.58 15.47 -2.22
N PRO A 155 -1.36 14.32 -1.55
CA PRO A 155 -0.58 13.13 -1.94
C PRO A 155 -1.02 12.50 -3.27
N SER A 156 -0.15 11.71 -3.91
CA SER A 156 -0.35 11.31 -5.32
C SER A 156 -1.21 10.07 -5.56
N ALA A 157 -1.42 9.22 -4.54
CA ALA A 157 -2.35 8.10 -4.61
C ALA A 157 -3.55 8.32 -3.68
N ILE A 158 -4.71 7.88 -4.14
CA ILE A 158 -5.97 7.95 -3.41
C ILE A 158 -6.65 6.58 -3.51
N VAL A 159 -6.94 5.96 -2.37
CA VAL A 159 -7.70 4.70 -2.26
C VAL A 159 -8.97 4.93 -1.44
N GLY A 160 -9.98 4.09 -1.61
CA GLY A 160 -11.20 4.13 -0.77
C GLY A 160 -11.11 3.12 0.38
N PHE A 161 -11.58 3.51 1.57
CA PHE A 161 -11.79 2.60 2.70
C PHE A 161 -12.85 3.14 3.67
N MET A 162 -13.79 2.28 4.09
CA MET A 162 -14.84 2.62 5.06
C MET A 162 -15.56 3.96 4.79
N HIS A 163 -15.95 4.19 3.53
CA HIS A 163 -16.64 5.42 3.08
C HIS A 163 -15.76 6.67 2.97
N GLU A 164 -14.44 6.59 3.22
CA GLU A 164 -13.51 7.72 3.14
C GLU A 164 -12.53 7.60 1.96
N GLU A 165 -12.07 8.74 1.42
CA GLU A 165 -10.88 8.80 0.56
C GLU A 165 -9.61 8.87 1.41
N ILE A 166 -8.67 7.96 1.18
CA ILE A 166 -7.40 7.89 1.88
C ILE A 166 -6.29 8.32 0.92
N HIS A 167 -5.60 9.40 1.28
CA HIS A 167 -4.52 9.98 0.50
C HIS A 167 -3.17 9.46 0.99
N LEU A 168 -2.36 8.91 0.07
CA LEU A 168 -1.15 8.17 0.41
C LEU A 168 0.00 8.59 -0.50
N ASP A 169 1.17 8.86 0.11
CA ASP A 169 2.39 9.16 -0.62
C ASP A 169 3.20 7.92 -0.97
N LYS A 170 3.01 6.79 -0.26
CA LYS A 170 3.68 5.51 -0.54
C LYS A 170 2.67 4.54 -1.12
N TYR A 171 2.91 4.05 -2.33
CA TYR A 171 1.97 3.20 -3.06
C TYR A 171 2.69 2.34 -4.09
N GLU A 172 1.97 1.39 -4.67
CA GLU A 172 2.40 0.69 -5.88
C GLU A 172 1.52 1.13 -7.06
N ILE A 173 2.12 1.24 -8.23
CA ILE A 173 1.42 1.55 -9.48
C ILE A 173 1.48 0.34 -10.40
N LEU A 174 0.38 0.07 -11.10
CA LEU A 174 0.34 -1.01 -12.09
C LEU A 174 1.06 -0.53 -13.36
N VAL A 175 2.08 -1.26 -13.77
CA VAL A 175 2.86 -1.00 -14.99
C VAL A 175 2.86 -2.22 -15.90
N GLY A 176 3.14 -2.02 -17.18
CA GLY A 176 3.35 -3.13 -18.12
C GLY A 176 2.76 -2.88 -19.50
N ASP A 177 2.51 -3.95 -20.24
CA ASP A 177 1.82 -3.86 -21.53
C ASP A 177 0.33 -3.62 -21.30
N GLN A 178 -0.14 -2.43 -21.64
CA GLN A 178 -1.56 -2.08 -21.56
C GLN A 178 -2.46 -3.01 -22.38
N ASN A 179 -1.93 -3.66 -23.43
CA ASN A 179 -2.71 -4.58 -24.26
C ASN A 179 -2.95 -5.93 -23.58
N ALA A 180 -2.18 -6.23 -22.54
CA ALA A 180 -2.34 -7.44 -21.75
C ALA A 180 -3.48 -7.37 -20.72
N VAL A 181 -4.07 -6.18 -20.55
CA VAL A 181 -5.23 -5.96 -19.69
C VAL A 181 -6.39 -5.45 -20.54
N ARG A 182 -7.59 -5.98 -20.31
CA ARG A 182 -8.82 -5.43 -20.89
C ARG A 182 -9.89 -5.23 -19.85
N TRP A 183 -10.80 -4.31 -20.15
CA TRP A 183 -11.95 -4.01 -19.31
C TRP A 183 -13.12 -4.92 -19.70
N VAL A 184 -13.76 -5.54 -18.70
CA VAL A 184 -14.99 -6.32 -18.85
C VAL A 184 -16.09 -5.62 -18.10
N ASN A 185 -17.21 -5.36 -18.77
CA ASN A 185 -18.37 -4.73 -18.14
C ASN A 185 -18.98 -5.71 -17.12
N VAL A 186 -19.26 -5.20 -15.93
CA VAL A 186 -19.95 -5.90 -14.86
C VAL A 186 -21.04 -4.99 -14.33
N GLU A 187 -22.27 -5.51 -14.30
CA GLU A 187 -23.43 -4.89 -13.68
C GLU A 187 -23.92 -5.79 -12.57
N GLY A 188 -24.30 -5.23 -11.42
CA GLY A 188 -24.75 -6.05 -10.31
C GLY A 188 -23.59 -6.61 -9.49
N GLU A 189 -23.87 -7.72 -8.82
CA GLU A 189 -22.88 -8.41 -7.98
C GLU A 189 -21.80 -9.07 -8.84
N LEU A 190 -20.55 -9.01 -8.38
CA LEU A 190 -19.45 -9.66 -9.07
C LEU A 190 -19.54 -11.19 -8.89
N ASP A 191 -19.86 -11.89 -9.97
CA ASP A 191 -19.83 -13.35 -10.03
C ASP A 191 -18.65 -13.85 -10.88
N LEU A 192 -17.62 -14.38 -10.21
CA LEU A 192 -16.42 -14.88 -10.86
C LEU A 192 -16.65 -16.13 -11.72
N GLN A 193 -17.68 -16.93 -11.42
CA GLN A 193 -17.98 -18.15 -12.17
C GLN A 193 -18.58 -17.81 -13.55
N HIS A 194 -19.38 -16.74 -13.61
CA HIS A 194 -20.08 -16.31 -14.81
C HIS A 194 -19.40 -15.14 -15.55
N LEU A 195 -18.33 -14.55 -14.99
CA LEU A 195 -17.61 -13.42 -15.59
C LEU A 195 -17.01 -13.74 -16.97
N GLY A 196 -16.69 -15.00 -17.25
CA GLY A 196 -16.06 -15.41 -18.51
C GLY A 196 -14.65 -14.83 -18.71
N ALA A 197 -14.02 -14.34 -17.63
CA ALA A 197 -12.70 -13.75 -17.62
C ALA A 197 -12.00 -13.98 -16.28
N ARG A 198 -10.66 -13.89 -16.27
CA ARG A 198 -9.87 -13.87 -15.04
C ARG A 198 -9.59 -12.42 -14.64
N PRO A 199 -10.25 -11.89 -13.59
CA PRO A 199 -10.02 -10.52 -13.17
C PRO A 199 -8.64 -10.39 -12.52
N VAL A 200 -8.07 -9.20 -12.62
CA VAL A 200 -6.77 -8.88 -11.99
C VAL A 200 -6.99 -8.61 -10.51
N GLU A 201 -6.42 -9.47 -9.67
CA GLU A 201 -6.37 -9.24 -8.22
C GLU A 201 -5.47 -8.03 -7.92
N GLY A 202 -6.05 -7.02 -7.28
CA GLY A 202 -5.34 -5.81 -6.88
C GLY A 202 -4.90 -5.82 -5.43
N GLY A 203 -5.54 -6.62 -4.58
CA GLY A 203 -5.22 -6.73 -3.18
C GLY A 203 -6.23 -7.54 -2.41
N LYS A 204 -6.34 -7.29 -1.10
CA LYS A 204 -7.23 -8.01 -0.19
C LYS A 204 -7.69 -7.09 0.93
N GLU A 205 -8.91 -7.30 1.39
CA GLU A 205 -9.40 -6.73 2.66
C GLU A 205 -8.58 -7.25 3.85
N PRO A 206 -8.63 -6.59 5.03
CA PRO A 206 -7.93 -7.05 6.24
C PRO A 206 -8.27 -8.50 6.64
N HIS A 207 -9.51 -8.95 6.38
CA HIS A 207 -9.95 -10.33 6.62
C HIS A 207 -9.55 -11.31 5.49
N GLY A 208 -8.78 -10.86 4.49
CA GLY A 208 -8.22 -11.70 3.44
C GLY A 208 -9.11 -11.87 2.21
N THR A 209 -10.29 -11.23 2.17
CA THR A 209 -11.15 -11.29 0.98
C THR A 209 -10.48 -10.62 -0.21
N PRO A 210 -10.43 -11.27 -1.39
CA PRO A 210 -9.84 -10.69 -2.57
C PRO A 210 -10.52 -9.40 -3.04
N ILE A 211 -9.70 -8.47 -3.47
CA ILE A 211 -10.07 -7.23 -4.13
C ILE A 211 -9.54 -7.26 -5.56
N TYR A 212 -10.41 -6.93 -6.51
CA TYR A 212 -10.09 -6.85 -7.94
C TYR A 212 -10.03 -5.41 -8.41
N ILE A 213 -9.21 -5.17 -9.44
CA ILE A 213 -9.11 -3.86 -10.08
C ILE A 213 -10.40 -3.59 -10.86
N ALA A 214 -11.08 -2.51 -10.48
CA ALA A 214 -12.27 -2.03 -11.15
C ALA A 214 -12.05 -0.59 -11.62
N LYS A 215 -12.94 -0.12 -12.49
CA LYS A 215 -13.18 1.31 -12.71
C LYS A 215 -14.66 1.55 -12.93
N ALA A 216 -15.12 2.77 -12.69
CA ALA A 216 -16.48 3.17 -12.99
C ALA A 216 -16.54 4.62 -13.48
N TYR A 217 -17.54 4.90 -14.31
CA TYR A 217 -17.82 6.24 -14.77
C TYR A 217 -18.54 7.04 -13.68
N HIS A 218 -17.98 8.18 -13.29
CA HIS A 218 -18.56 9.08 -12.31
C HIS A 218 -18.11 10.51 -12.60
N ASN A 219 -18.99 11.49 -12.39
CA ASN A 219 -18.68 12.92 -12.60
C ASN A 219 -17.91 13.23 -13.90
N ASN A 220 -18.39 12.70 -15.02
CA ASN A 220 -17.82 12.87 -16.36
C ASN A 220 -16.41 12.29 -16.59
N ALA A 221 -15.98 11.33 -15.76
CA ALA A 221 -14.68 10.68 -15.88
C ALA A 221 -14.76 9.19 -15.50
N GLU A 222 -13.80 8.41 -16.01
CA GLU A 222 -13.56 7.03 -15.55
C GLU A 222 -12.62 7.07 -14.34
N HIS A 223 -13.02 6.46 -13.23
CA HIS A 223 -12.24 6.44 -12.01
C HIS A 223 -11.83 5.00 -11.65
N PRO A 224 -10.52 4.71 -11.51
CA PRO A 224 -10.04 3.47 -10.94
C PRO A 224 -10.50 3.28 -9.50
N GLY A 225 -10.81 2.03 -9.14
CA GLY A 225 -11.27 1.64 -7.81
C GLY A 225 -11.23 0.13 -7.63
N LYS A 226 -12.10 -0.38 -6.76
CA LYS A 226 -12.08 -1.76 -6.29
C LYS A 226 -13.44 -2.44 -6.40
N ALA A 227 -13.42 -3.72 -6.74
CA ALA A 227 -14.57 -4.61 -6.69
C ALA A 227 -14.23 -5.88 -5.91
N SER A 228 -15.25 -6.52 -5.33
CA SER A 228 -15.11 -7.79 -4.62
C SER A 228 -16.43 -8.55 -4.67
N THR A 229 -16.35 -9.87 -4.64
CA THR A 229 -17.53 -10.75 -4.55
C THR A 229 -18.30 -10.56 -3.23
N HIS A 230 -17.72 -9.85 -2.24
CA HIS A 230 -18.35 -9.58 -0.94
C HIS A 230 -18.91 -8.16 -0.81
N TYR A 231 -18.77 -7.31 -1.83
CA TYR A 231 -19.29 -5.94 -1.80
C TYR A 231 -20.78 -5.87 -2.19
N GLY A 232 -21.37 -6.98 -2.63
CA GLY A 232 -22.69 -7.02 -3.26
C GLY A 232 -22.66 -6.34 -4.63
N ASP A 233 -23.73 -5.61 -4.96
CA ASP A 233 -23.91 -4.90 -6.24
C ASP A 233 -22.86 -3.80 -6.47
N GLY A 234 -22.01 -3.96 -7.49
CA GLY A 234 -21.15 -2.91 -8.03
C GLY A 234 -19.70 -2.87 -7.52
N CYS A 235 -19.09 -1.70 -7.67
CA CYS A 235 -17.71 -1.40 -7.24
C CYS A 235 -17.66 -0.12 -6.40
N TYR A 236 -16.50 0.13 -5.79
CA TYR A 236 -16.21 1.35 -5.04
C TYR A 236 -15.08 2.14 -5.69
N ILE A 237 -15.25 3.46 -5.79
CA ILE A 237 -14.23 4.39 -6.23
C ILE A 237 -13.98 5.45 -5.16
N PRO A 238 -12.73 5.90 -4.93
CA PRO A 238 -12.48 7.12 -4.20
C PRO A 238 -12.94 8.32 -5.06
N PHE A 239 -13.87 9.14 -4.55
CA PHE A 239 -14.24 10.41 -5.18
C PHE A 239 -14.83 11.43 -4.18
N GLY A 240 -14.35 12.68 -4.23
CA GLY A 240 -15.01 13.82 -3.58
C GLY A 240 -15.02 13.71 -2.04
N ASN A 241 -13.90 13.33 -1.44
CA ASN A 241 -13.70 13.04 -0.03
C ASN A 241 -14.50 11.83 0.50
N ASN A 242 -15.10 11.03 -0.38
CA ASN A 242 -15.85 9.83 -0.01
C ASN A 242 -15.39 8.62 -0.85
N GLU A 243 -15.70 7.43 -0.35
CA GLU A 243 -15.71 6.22 -1.16
C GLU A 243 -17.12 5.97 -1.70
N VAL A 244 -17.28 6.13 -3.02
CA VAL A 244 -18.57 6.10 -3.71
C VAL A 244 -18.82 4.71 -4.30
N ARG A 245 -19.99 4.15 -4.03
CA ARG A 245 -20.46 2.88 -4.62
C ARG A 245 -21.18 3.12 -5.94
N LEU A 246 -20.83 2.36 -6.98
CA LEU A 246 -21.44 2.43 -8.31
C LEU A 246 -21.78 1.03 -8.82
N ARG A 247 -22.99 0.84 -9.35
CA ARG A 247 -23.53 -0.47 -9.78
C ARG A 247 -22.95 -0.99 -11.08
N VAL A 248 -22.58 -0.09 -11.98
CA VAL A 248 -21.95 -0.42 -13.26
C VAL A 248 -20.46 -0.18 -13.13
N SER A 249 -19.68 -1.21 -13.43
CA SER A 249 -18.24 -1.18 -13.32
C SER A 249 -17.58 -1.89 -14.50
N HIS A 250 -16.29 -1.65 -14.66
CA HIS A 250 -15.45 -2.40 -15.56
C HIS A 250 -14.33 -3.07 -14.78
N LEU A 251 -14.25 -4.40 -14.84
CA LEU A 251 -13.21 -5.19 -14.21
C LEU A 251 -12.02 -5.34 -15.15
N ALA A 252 -10.82 -5.09 -14.63
CA ALA A 252 -9.60 -5.41 -15.38
C ALA A 252 -9.46 -6.93 -15.45
N ARG A 253 -9.25 -7.49 -16.64
CA ARG A 253 -8.88 -8.89 -16.85
C ARG A 253 -7.50 -9.01 -17.48
N GLN A 254 -6.78 -10.08 -17.15
CA GLN A 254 -5.55 -10.48 -17.85
C GLN A 254 -5.86 -11.48 -18.97
N TYR A 255 -5.01 -11.48 -20.01
CA TYR A 255 -4.96 -12.52 -21.03
C TYR A 255 -4.29 -13.80 -20.53
#